data_AF-A0A9E4U797-F1
#
_entry.id   AF-A0A9E4U797-F1
#
_cell.length_a   1.000
_cell.length_b   1.000
_cell.length_c   1.000
_cell.angle_alpha   90.00
_cell.angle_beta   90.00
_cell.angle_gamma   90.00
#
_symmetry.space_group_name_H-M   'P 1'
#
loop_
_entity.id
_entity.type
_entity.pdbx_description
1 polymer ?
#
loop_
_entity_poly.entity_id
_entity_poly.type
_entity_poly.pdbx_seq_one_letter_code
_entity_poly.pdbx_strand_id
1 'polypeptide(L)' 'MEFGIFLSGYLPRPWNERSEITVFEQERELAVRADQAGFTHLWMSEHHFMEEYCHSSAPELHMAAIA' A
#
# COMPACT_ATOMS: atom_id res chain seq x y z
N MET A 1 -5.18 16.35 16.90
CA MET A 1 -4.73 14.95 16.92
C MET A 1 -4.48 14.58 15.48
N GLU A 2 -3.33 13.98 15.19
CA GLU A 2 -2.96 13.59 13.83
C GLU A 2 -3.11 12.08 13.66
N PHE A 3 -3.60 11.66 12.49
CA PHE A 3 -3.79 10.26 12.15
C PHE A 3 -3.06 9.98 10.84
N GLY A 4 -2.26 8.91 10.85
CA GLY A 4 -1.60 8.38 9.65
C GLY A 4 -2.20 7.04 9.24
N ILE A 5 -2.00 6.67 7.99
CA ILE A 5 -2.40 5.37 7.46
C ILE A 5 -1.17 4.54 7.10
N PHE A 6 -1.26 3.24 7.35
CA PHE A 6 -0.25 2.29 6.94
C PHE A 6 -0.77 1.44 5.79
N LEU A 7 -0.10 1.51 4.65
CA LEU A 7 -0.33 0.63 3.51
C LEU A 7 0.61 -0.57 3.64
N SER A 8 0.00 -1.73 3.81
CA SER A 8 0.65 -2.90 4.38
C SER A 8 0.83 -4.03 3.36
N GLY A 9 0.27 -3.89 2.16
CA GLY A 9 0.36 -4.86 1.08
C GLY A 9 -0.34 -6.19 1.39
N TYR A 10 -1.44 -6.17 2.15
CA TYR A 10 -2.13 -7.39 2.57
C TYR A 10 -2.69 -8.17 1.37
N LEU A 11 -2.20 -9.39 1.17
CA LEU A 11 -2.50 -10.22 0.00
C LEU A 11 -2.57 -11.72 0.34
N PRO A 12 -3.58 -12.19 1.08
CA PRO A 12 -3.68 -13.59 1.44
C PRO A 12 -3.86 -14.49 0.20
N ARG A 13 -3.35 -15.72 0.27
CA ARG A 13 -3.51 -16.74 -0.77
C ARG A 13 -4.97 -17.21 -0.90
N PRO A 14 -5.39 -17.74 -2.06
CA PRO A 14 -4.59 -18.00 -3.26
C PRO A 14 -4.41 -16.78 -4.17
N TRP A 15 -3.28 -16.72 -4.88
CA TRP A 15 -2.98 -15.64 -5.82
C TRP A 15 -3.29 -16.04 -7.26
N ASN A 16 -3.51 -15.02 -8.08
CA ASN A 16 -3.54 -15.11 -9.54
C ASN A 16 -2.60 -14.05 -10.14
N GLU A 17 -2.45 -14.03 -11.45
CA GLU A 17 -1.56 -13.12 -12.18
C GLU A 17 -1.81 -11.61 -11.89
N ARG A 18 -3.00 -11.25 -11.40
CA ARG A 18 -3.39 -9.87 -11.11
C ARG A 18 -3.44 -9.52 -9.63
N SER A 19 -3.16 -10.47 -8.74
CA SER A 19 -3.27 -10.28 -7.28
C SER A 19 -2.44 -9.08 -6.80
N GLU A 20 -1.16 -8.97 -7.20
CA GLU A 20 -0.27 -7.86 -6.84
C GLU A 20 -0.79 -6.50 -7.33
N ILE A 21 -1.13 -6.43 -8.62
CA ILE A 21 -1.63 -5.19 -9.25
C ILE A 21 -2.90 -4.72 -8.53
N THR A 22 -3.75 -5.65 -8.13
CA THR A 22 -5.00 -5.33 -7.42
C THR A 22 -4.71 -4.67 -6.08
N VAL A 23 -3.73 -5.15 -5.33
CA VAL A 23 -3.35 -4.55 -4.04
C VAL A 23 -2.80 -3.15 -4.23
N PHE A 24 -1.87 -2.95 -5.16
CA PHE A 24 -1.32 -1.61 -5.42
C PHE A 24 -2.39 -0.60 -5.87
N GLU A 25 -3.35 -1.01 -6.71
CA GLU A 25 -4.47 -0.14 -7.10
C GLU A 25 -5.41 0.18 -5.93
N GLN A 26 -5.69 -0.80 -5.08
CA GLN A 26 -6.51 -0.61 -3.86
C GLN A 26 -5.81 0.30 -2.85
N GLU A 27 -4.51 0.13 -2.66
CA GLU A 27 -3.68 0.97 -1.80
C GLU A 27 -3.59 2.41 -2.31
N ARG A 28 -3.49 2.61 -3.64
CA ARG A 28 -3.59 3.93 -4.26
C ARG A 28 -4.95 4.57 -4.00
N GLU A 29 -6.05 3.83 -4.20
CA GLU A 29 -7.39 4.35 -3.89
C GLU A 29 -7.50 4.72 -2.40
N LEU A 30 -7.03 3.84 -1.52
CA LEU A 30 -7.05 4.07 -0.07
C LEU A 30 -6.26 5.32 0.33
N ALA A 31 -5.10 5.58 -0.30
CA ALA A 31 -4.33 6.80 -0.08
C ALA A 31 -5.13 8.06 -0.45
N VAL A 32 -5.80 8.06 -1.61
CA VAL A 32 -6.66 9.18 -2.04
C VAL A 32 -7.83 9.40 -1.06
N ARG A 33 -8.44 8.31 -0.56
CA ARG A 33 -9.51 8.40 0.44
C ARG A 33 -8.99 8.92 1.78
N ALA A 34 -7.78 8.50 2.19
CA ALA A 34 -7.17 8.93 3.43
C ALA A 34 -6.88 10.44 3.41
N ASP A 35 -6.34 10.96 2.31
CA ASP A 35 -6.14 12.40 2.11
C ASP A 35 -7.47 13.18 2.23
N GLN A 36 -8.51 12.73 1.54
CA GLN A 36 -9.86 13.31 1.61
C GLN A 36 -10.46 13.27 3.02
N ALA A 37 -10.11 12.24 3.81
CA ALA A 37 -10.56 12.07 5.19
C ALA A 37 -9.72 12.84 6.22
N GLY A 38 -8.66 13.54 5.80
CA GLY A 38 -7.81 14.35 6.67
C GLY A 38 -6.71 13.58 7.40
N PHE A 39 -6.32 12.39 6.90
CA PHE A 39 -5.10 11.73 7.37
C PHE A 39 -3.89 12.54 6.93
N THR A 40 -2.91 12.69 7.82
CA THR A 40 -1.81 13.64 7.61
C THR A 40 -0.60 13.01 6.93
N HIS A 41 -0.44 11.70 7.05
CA HIS A 41 0.72 10.98 6.52
C HIS A 41 0.34 9.56 6.11
N LEU A 42 1.09 9.06 5.13
CA LEU A 42 1.05 7.68 4.67
C LEU A 42 2.39 7.04 5.02
N TRP A 43 2.34 5.80 5.50
CA TRP A 43 3.50 5.00 5.79
C TRP A 43 3.46 3.69 4.98
N MET A 44 4.63 3.25 4.53
CA MET A 44 4.88 1.96 3.88
C MET A 44 6.21 1.45 4.38
N SER A 45 6.31 0.15 4.63
CA SER A 45 7.58 -0.49 4.95
C SER A 45 8.21 -1.11 3.71
N GLU A 46 9.54 -1.18 3.73
CA GLU A 46 10.31 -1.92 2.73
C GLU A 46 10.53 -3.34 3.25
N HIS A 47 10.10 -4.33 2.47
CA HIS A 47 10.36 -5.73 2.76
C HIS A 47 10.76 -6.49 1.50
N HIS A 48 11.60 -7.49 1.71
CA HIS A 48 12.07 -8.38 0.66
C HIS A 48 11.69 -9.81 1.03
N PHE A 49 11.08 -10.54 0.10
CA PHE A 49 10.74 -11.97 0.22
C PHE A 49 9.67 -12.36 1.25
N MET A 50 8.86 -11.40 1.71
CA MET A 50 7.67 -11.71 2.52
C MET A 50 6.54 -12.23 1.63
N GLU A 51 5.71 -13.11 2.18
CA GLU A 51 4.52 -13.64 1.52
C GLU A 51 3.25 -13.15 2.24
N GLU A 52 2.19 -12.96 1.47
CA GLU A 52 0.84 -12.54 1.89
C GLU A 52 0.73 -11.12 2.49
N TYR A 53 1.85 -10.39 2.54
CA TYR A 53 1.95 -9.09 3.20
C TYR A 53 3.24 -8.36 2.81
N CYS A 54 3.18 -7.03 2.70
CA CYS A 54 4.31 -6.14 2.40
C CYS A 54 5.12 -6.55 1.18
N HIS A 55 4.44 -6.75 0.05
CA HIS A 55 5.07 -7.03 -1.24
C HIS A 55 5.64 -5.74 -1.87
N SER A 56 6.48 -5.03 -1.12
CA SER A 56 7.01 -3.71 -1.48
C SER A 56 8.53 -3.67 -1.25
N SER A 57 9.29 -4.06 -2.27
CA SER A 57 10.76 -3.98 -2.26
C SER A 57 11.30 -2.58 -2.61
N ALA A 58 10.42 -1.69 -3.07
CA ALA A 58 10.72 -0.30 -3.43
C ALA A 58 9.50 0.60 -3.12
N PRO A 59 9.16 0.81 -1.83
CA PRO A 59 7.97 1.57 -1.42
C PRO A 59 7.98 3.01 -1.95
N GLU A 60 9.15 3.61 -2.15
CA GLU A 60 9.33 4.95 -2.71
C GLU A 60 8.76 5.08 -4.13
N LEU A 61 8.81 4.02 -4.95
CA LEU A 61 8.23 4.03 -6.29
C LEU A 61 6.70 3.96 -6.23
N HIS A 62 6.15 3.19 -5.29
CA HIS A 62 4.69 3.16 -5.10
C HIS A 62 4.17 4.49 -4.56
N MET A 63 4.85 5.07 -3.58
CA MET A 63 4.52 6.42 -3.07
C MET A 63 4.64 7.48 -4.17
N ALA A 64 5.63 7.40 -5.06
CA ALA A 64 5.74 8.31 -6.20
C ALA A 64 4.61 8.13 -7.23
N ALA A 65 3.99 6.94 -7.32
CA ALA A 65 2.81 6.70 -8.15
C ALA A 65 1.50 7.13 -7.49
N ILE A 66 1.49 7.30 -6.16
CA ILE A 66 0.36 7.84 -5.40
C ILE A 66 0.34 9.38 -5.43
N ALA A 67 1.51 10.01 -5.32
CA ALA A 67 1.68 11.47 -5.29
C ALA A 67 1.39 12.15 -6.63
#